data_AF-A0AAJ1FNN6-F1
#
_entry.id   AF-A0AAJ1FNN6-F1
#
_cell.length_a   1.000
_cell.length_b   1.000
_cell.length_c   1.000
_cell.angle_alpha   90.00
_cell.angle_beta   90.00
_cell.angle_gamma   90.00
#
_symmetry.space_group_name_H-M   'P 1'
#
loop_
_entity.id
_entity.type
_entity.pdbx_description
1 polymer ?
#
loop_
_entity_poly.entity_id
_entity_poly.type
_entity_poly.pdbx_seq_one_letter_code
_entity_poly.pdbx_strand_id
1 'polypeptide(L)'
;MEIESIQPYEMLSALPESARKRFYDMAGFDYDEFAALFDASPKKNLVIIGTSHGSEESARQQRDYVARIVEQYGEGYDIFFKPHPADTSSAGYEIEFPGLTLLPGQMPFEIFVWALIDRVDMIGGYPSTVFLTVPLDKVRFIFAANAESMARPLNILFRDATDVEWMQ
;
A
#
# COMPACT_ATOMS: atom_id res chain seq x y z
N MET A 1 -8.50 33.67 -3.75
CA MET A 1 -7.69 32.50 -3.37
C MET A 1 -8.12 31.39 -4.29
N GLU A 2 -7.29 31.05 -5.26
CA GLU A 2 -7.53 29.83 -6.04
C GLU A 2 -7.20 28.64 -5.13
N ILE A 3 -8.14 27.69 -5.06
CA ILE A 3 -7.93 26.42 -4.36
C ILE A 3 -7.47 25.46 -5.45
N GLU A 4 -6.20 25.10 -5.44
CA GLU A 4 -5.66 24.08 -6.32
C GLU A 4 -6.03 22.70 -5.77
N SER A 5 -6.63 21.86 -6.61
CA SER A 5 -6.99 20.49 -6.29
C SER A 5 -5.96 19.54 -6.90
N ILE A 6 -4.75 19.53 -6.34
CA ILE A 6 -3.61 18.71 -6.80
C ILE A 6 -3.29 17.66 -5.74
N GLN A 7 -3.08 16.42 -6.16
CA GLN A 7 -2.70 15.32 -5.28
C GLN A 7 -1.21 15.41 -4.91
N PRO A 8 -0.80 14.99 -3.70
CA PRO A 8 0.60 15.07 -3.28
C PRO A 8 1.59 14.36 -4.24
N TYR A 9 1.19 13.23 -4.84
CA TYR A 9 2.03 12.53 -5.81
C TYR A 9 2.22 13.34 -7.10
N GLU A 10 1.20 14.07 -7.55
CA GLU A 10 1.30 14.93 -8.74
C GLU A 10 2.28 16.08 -8.48
N MET A 11 2.24 16.66 -7.28
CA MET A 11 3.19 17.68 -6.85
C MET A 11 4.63 17.15 -6.85
N LEU A 12 4.83 15.96 -6.28
CA LEU A 12 6.15 15.32 -6.22
C LEU A 12 6.66 15.01 -7.64
N SER A 13 5.82 14.44 -8.50
CA SER A 13 6.18 14.10 -9.88
C SER A 13 6.51 15.32 -10.73
N ALA A 14 5.87 16.48 -10.47
CA ALA A 14 6.13 17.73 -11.18
C ALA A 14 7.46 18.41 -10.80
N LEU A 15 8.11 18.00 -9.70
CA LEU A 15 9.39 18.56 -9.30
C LEU A 15 10.51 18.19 -10.29
N PRO A 16 11.49 19.09 -10.54
CA PRO A 16 12.72 18.74 -11.24
C PRO A 16 13.42 17.56 -10.54
N GLU A 17 14.11 16.72 -11.32
CA GLU A 17 14.79 15.52 -10.81
C GLU A 17 15.69 15.80 -9.60
N SER A 18 16.47 16.89 -9.66
CA SER A 18 17.36 17.31 -8.56
C SER A 18 16.62 17.78 -7.31
N ALA A 19 15.37 18.22 -7.42
CA ALA A 19 14.52 18.54 -6.28
C ALA A 19 13.87 17.27 -5.70
N ARG A 20 13.43 16.33 -6.55
CA ARG A 20 12.93 15.01 -6.10
C ARG A 20 14.01 14.24 -5.33
N LYS A 21 15.23 14.17 -5.87
CA LYS A 21 16.35 13.50 -5.19
C LYS A 21 16.63 14.08 -3.81
N ARG A 22 16.66 15.41 -3.69
CA ARG A 22 16.81 16.08 -2.38
C ARG A 22 15.66 15.78 -1.43
N PHE A 23 14.42 15.72 -1.93
CA PHE A 23 13.27 15.32 -1.12
C PHE A 23 13.42 13.88 -0.59
N TYR A 24 13.85 12.95 -1.44
CA TYR A 24 14.12 11.55 -1.06
C TYR A 24 15.23 11.45 -0.01
N ASP A 25 16.33 12.17 -0.20
CA ASP A 25 17.44 12.23 0.76
C ASP A 25 16.97 12.75 2.13
N MET A 26 16.16 13.82 2.15
CA MET A 26 15.59 14.39 3.38
C MET A 26 14.62 13.43 4.07
N ALA A 27 13.92 12.60 3.30
CA ALA A 27 13.01 11.59 3.80
C ALA A 27 13.71 10.29 4.25
N GLY A 28 15.00 10.14 3.98
CA GLY A 28 15.70 8.87 4.17
C GLY A 28 15.15 7.75 3.28
N PHE A 29 14.69 8.11 2.08
CA PHE A 29 14.08 7.19 1.13
C PHE A 29 15.04 6.88 -0.03
N ASP A 30 15.46 5.63 -0.16
CA ASP A 30 16.29 5.19 -1.29
C ASP A 30 15.42 4.83 -2.50
N TYR A 31 15.12 5.82 -3.33
CA TYR A 31 14.28 5.63 -4.50
C TYR A 31 14.84 4.56 -5.46
N ASP A 32 16.15 4.53 -5.67
CA ASP A 32 16.76 3.63 -6.66
C ASP A 32 16.68 2.17 -6.18
N GLU A 33 16.87 1.92 -4.87
CA GLU A 33 16.69 0.60 -4.26
C GLU A 33 15.26 0.09 -4.44
N PHE A 34 14.24 0.88 -4.10
CA PHE A 34 12.85 0.44 -4.23
C PHE A 34 12.38 0.38 -5.69
N ALA A 35 12.84 1.28 -6.56
CA ALA A 35 12.55 1.19 -7.99
C ALA A 35 13.10 -0.13 -8.56
N ALA A 36 14.35 -0.47 -8.24
CA ALA A 36 14.95 -1.74 -8.66
C ALA A 36 14.19 -2.95 -8.10
N LEU A 37 13.69 -2.86 -6.87
CA LEU A 37 12.87 -3.91 -6.26
C LEU A 37 11.55 -4.13 -7.03
N PHE A 38 10.88 -3.07 -7.44
CA PHE A 38 9.61 -3.12 -8.19
C PHE A 38 9.79 -3.50 -9.66
N ASP A 39 10.98 -3.26 -10.20
CA ASP A 39 11.34 -3.57 -11.59
C ASP A 39 12.03 -4.96 -11.69
N ALA A 40 12.13 -5.71 -10.57
CA ALA A 40 12.90 -6.95 -10.47
C ALA A 40 12.31 -8.11 -11.29
N SER A 41 11.01 -8.07 -11.59
CA SER A 41 10.32 -9.10 -12.37
C SER A 41 9.33 -8.47 -13.35
N PRO A 42 8.94 -9.19 -14.43
CA PRO A 42 7.98 -8.69 -15.42
C PRO A 42 6.51 -8.74 -14.94
N LYS A 43 6.25 -9.23 -13.72
CA LYS A 43 4.90 -9.23 -13.15
C LYS A 43 4.48 -7.81 -12.78
N LYS A 44 3.18 -7.65 -12.54
CA LYS A 44 2.63 -6.40 -12.01
C LYS A 44 2.94 -6.27 -10.52
N ASN A 45 2.93 -5.06 -9.98
CA ASN A 45 3.21 -4.87 -8.55
C ASN A 45 1.93 -4.64 -7.75
N LEU A 46 1.73 -5.44 -6.70
CA LEU A 46 0.60 -5.34 -5.77
C LEU A 46 1.12 -5.00 -4.37
N VAL A 47 0.60 -3.93 -3.77
CA VAL A 47 0.94 -3.55 -2.39
C VAL A 47 -0.22 -3.80 -1.43
N ILE A 48 0.05 -4.57 -0.37
CA ILE A 48 -0.88 -4.86 0.72
C ILE A 48 -0.55 -3.95 1.91
N ILE A 49 -1.56 -3.24 2.42
CA ILE A 49 -1.47 -2.41 3.63
C ILE A 49 -1.88 -3.23 4.84
N GLY A 50 -0.92 -3.49 5.72
CA GLY A 50 -1.14 -4.15 7.02
C GLY A 50 -1.69 -3.18 8.08
N THR A 51 -1.99 -3.74 9.25
CA THR A 51 -2.43 -3.01 10.44
C THR A 51 -1.68 -3.48 11.68
N SER A 52 -1.85 -2.78 12.80
CA SER A 52 -1.42 -3.26 14.11
C SER A 52 -2.47 -4.18 14.72
N HIS A 53 -2.04 -5.08 15.60
CA HIS A 53 -2.93 -6.03 16.26
C HIS A 53 -3.01 -5.79 17.76
N GLY A 54 -4.22 -5.85 18.29
CA GLY A 54 -4.47 -5.90 19.74
C GLY A 54 -4.53 -7.32 20.31
N SER A 55 -4.55 -8.34 19.45
CA SER A 55 -4.71 -9.75 19.83
C SER A 55 -4.10 -10.70 18.79
N GLU A 56 -3.82 -11.94 19.19
CA GLU A 56 -3.39 -13.00 18.27
C GLU A 56 -4.43 -13.33 17.21
N GLU A 57 -5.72 -13.21 17.54
CA GLU A 57 -6.81 -13.43 16.59
C GLU A 57 -6.77 -12.40 15.45
N SER A 58 -6.54 -11.12 15.78
CA SER A 58 -6.37 -10.07 14.77
C SER A 58 -5.14 -10.31 13.89
N ALA A 59 -4.04 -10.78 14.48
CA ALA A 59 -2.82 -11.12 13.72
C ALA A 59 -3.06 -12.32 12.77
N ARG A 60 -3.76 -13.35 13.24
CA ARG A 60 -4.17 -14.50 12.41
C ARG A 60 -5.08 -14.06 11.27
N GLN A 61 -6.04 -13.18 11.53
CA GLN A 61 -6.92 -12.67 10.49
C GLN A 61 -6.14 -11.93 9.38
N GLN A 62 -5.18 -11.07 9.74
CA GLN A 62 -4.32 -10.42 8.75
C GLN A 62 -3.54 -11.43 7.91
N ARG A 63 -2.95 -12.43 8.57
CA ARG A 63 -2.24 -13.52 7.89
C ARG A 63 -3.15 -14.24 6.89
N ASP A 64 -4.39 -14.55 7.28
CA ASP A 64 -5.33 -15.28 6.42
C ASP A 64 -5.79 -14.43 5.22
N TYR A 65 -5.97 -13.12 5.41
CA TYR A 65 -6.19 -12.21 4.29
C TYR A 65 -4.99 -12.15 3.34
N VAL A 66 -3.77 -12.05 3.87
CA VAL A 66 -2.55 -12.06 3.03
C VAL A 66 -2.44 -13.37 2.26
N ALA A 67 -2.71 -14.51 2.90
CA ALA A 67 -2.72 -15.81 2.25
C ALA A 67 -3.71 -15.85 1.07
N ARG A 68 -4.93 -15.32 1.25
CA ARG A 68 -5.94 -15.21 0.19
C ARG A 68 -5.46 -14.33 -0.97
N ILE A 69 -4.84 -13.19 -0.69
CA ILE A 69 -4.30 -12.30 -1.74
C ILE A 69 -3.16 -12.97 -2.50
N VAL A 70 -2.26 -13.67 -1.81
CA VAL A 70 -1.16 -14.41 -2.42
C VAL A 70 -1.69 -15.52 -3.33
N GLU A 71 -2.69 -16.28 -2.88
CA GLU A 71 -3.35 -17.31 -3.70
C GLU A 71 -4.04 -16.71 -4.93
N GLN A 72 -4.76 -15.61 -4.76
CA GLN A 72 -5.57 -15.00 -5.82
C GLN A 72 -4.73 -14.26 -6.87
N TYR A 73 -3.61 -13.65 -6.49
CA TYR A 73 -2.86 -12.73 -7.35
C TYR A 73 -1.39 -13.11 -7.59
N GLY A 74 -0.80 -14.02 -6.81
CA GLY A 74 0.65 -14.29 -6.83
C GLY A 74 1.21 -14.82 -8.16
N GLU A 75 0.37 -15.40 -9.03
CA GLU A 75 0.81 -15.79 -10.37
C GLU A 75 1.11 -14.57 -11.27
N GLY A 76 0.28 -13.53 -11.18
CA GLY A 76 0.36 -12.34 -12.04
C GLY A 76 1.01 -11.12 -11.40
N TYR A 77 1.22 -11.16 -10.09
CA TYR A 77 1.73 -10.03 -9.32
C TYR A 77 2.94 -10.41 -8.46
N ASP A 78 3.91 -9.52 -8.39
CA ASP A 78 4.86 -9.45 -7.27
C ASP A 78 4.16 -8.73 -6.11
N ILE A 79 4.16 -9.37 -4.94
CA ILE A 79 3.37 -8.94 -3.80
C ILE A 79 4.27 -8.31 -2.76
N PHE A 80 3.99 -7.06 -2.43
CA PHE A 80 4.68 -6.30 -1.40
C PHE A 80 3.76 -6.11 -0.21
N PHE A 81 4.21 -6.46 0.99
CA PHE A 81 3.46 -6.22 2.21
C PHE A 81 4.09 -5.09 3.01
N LYS A 82 3.30 -4.04 3.27
CA LYS A 82 3.69 -2.96 4.17
C LYS A 82 3.08 -3.21 5.57
N PRO A 83 3.87 -3.65 6.56
CA PRO A 83 3.38 -3.75 7.92
C PRO A 83 3.13 -2.37 8.52
N HIS A 84 2.20 -2.32 9.47
CA HIS A 84 2.11 -1.19 10.39
C HIS A 84 3.40 -1.13 11.23
N PRO A 85 3.93 0.06 11.60
CA PRO A 85 5.17 0.17 12.37
C PRO A 85 5.20 -0.62 13.70
N ALA A 86 4.02 -0.87 14.28
CA ALA A 86 3.84 -1.63 15.52
C ALA A 86 3.53 -3.12 15.32
N ASP A 87 3.40 -3.58 14.06
CA ASP A 87 3.19 -4.99 13.77
C ASP A 87 4.53 -5.74 13.78
N THR A 88 4.64 -6.71 14.68
CA THR A 88 5.76 -7.64 14.76
C THR A 88 5.39 -9.05 14.30
N SER A 89 4.10 -9.31 14.05
CA SER A 89 3.58 -10.63 13.70
C SER A 89 3.89 -11.01 12.26
N SER A 90 4.03 -10.03 11.36
CA SER A 90 4.33 -10.25 9.94
C SER A 90 5.80 -10.55 9.65
N ALA A 91 6.69 -10.59 10.65
CA ALA A 91 8.13 -10.74 10.44
C ALA A 91 8.53 -12.02 9.69
N GLY A 92 7.69 -13.05 9.71
CA GLY A 92 7.90 -14.32 9.00
C GLY A 92 7.24 -14.42 7.62
N TYR A 93 6.54 -13.39 7.14
CA TYR A 93 5.69 -13.50 5.95
C TYR A 93 6.46 -13.85 4.67
N GLU A 94 7.71 -13.42 4.48
CA GLU A 94 8.50 -13.80 3.29
C GLU A 94 8.83 -15.30 3.26
N ILE A 95 8.94 -15.94 4.43
CA ILE A 95 9.17 -17.39 4.55
C ILE A 95 7.85 -18.13 4.36
N GLU A 96 6.77 -17.62 4.94
CA GLU A 96 5.45 -18.24 4.93
C GLU A 96 4.74 -18.14 3.59
N PHE A 97 4.95 -17.03 2.87
CA PHE A 97 4.34 -16.73 1.58
C PHE A 97 5.44 -16.52 0.53
N PRO A 98 5.92 -17.59 -0.13
CA PRO A 98 6.96 -17.48 -1.14
C PRO A 98 6.56 -16.51 -2.27
N GLY A 99 7.44 -15.54 -2.55
CA GLY A 99 7.20 -14.49 -3.55
C GLY A 99 6.58 -13.21 -2.99
N LEU A 100 6.26 -13.16 -1.70
CA LEU A 100 5.93 -11.92 -1.00
C LEU A 100 7.21 -11.25 -0.48
N THR A 101 7.32 -9.94 -0.64
CA THR A 101 8.39 -9.12 -0.09
C THR A 101 7.88 -8.19 1.01
N LEU A 102 8.59 -8.13 2.14
CA LEU A 102 8.29 -7.21 3.22
C LEU A 102 8.89 -5.83 2.95
N LEU A 103 8.04 -4.80 2.94
CA LEU A 103 8.49 -3.41 2.92
C LEU A 103 8.84 -2.93 4.34
N PRO A 104 9.76 -1.97 4.51
CA PRO A 104 10.13 -1.50 5.84
C PRO A 104 8.95 -0.90 6.62
N GLY A 105 8.69 -1.43 7.82
CA GLY A 105 7.58 -0.98 8.68
C GLY A 105 7.69 0.49 9.12
N GLN A 106 8.90 0.97 9.40
CA GLN A 106 9.15 2.34 9.91
C GLN A 106 9.18 3.42 8.82
N MET A 107 9.11 3.05 7.54
CA MET A 107 9.10 4.01 6.45
C MET A 107 7.74 4.71 6.34
N PRO A 108 7.70 6.05 6.16
CA PRO A 108 6.48 6.78 5.81
C PRO A 108 5.94 6.25 4.47
N PHE A 109 4.80 5.56 4.53
CA PHE A 109 4.28 4.83 3.38
C PHE A 109 3.84 5.76 2.24
N GLU A 110 3.42 6.98 2.58
CA GLU A 110 3.00 8.00 1.64
C GLU A 110 4.11 8.35 0.66
N ILE A 111 5.35 8.51 1.14
CA ILE A 111 6.51 8.82 0.27
C ILE A 111 6.79 7.67 -0.68
N PHE A 112 6.74 6.44 -0.18
CA PHE A 112 6.90 5.23 -0.96
C PHE A 112 5.88 5.15 -2.10
N VAL A 113 4.60 5.31 -1.78
CA VAL A 113 3.56 5.26 -2.80
C VAL A 113 3.68 6.40 -3.78
N TRP A 114 3.84 7.64 -3.32
CA TRP A 114 3.90 8.79 -4.22
C TRP A 114 5.09 8.73 -5.17
N ALA A 115 6.26 8.29 -4.69
CA ALA A 115 7.45 8.19 -5.51
C ALA A 115 7.39 7.05 -6.52
N LEU A 116 6.66 5.97 -6.19
CA LEU A 116 6.63 4.74 -7.00
C LEU A 116 5.23 4.43 -7.56
N ILE A 117 4.30 5.38 -7.55
CA ILE A 117 2.90 5.12 -7.92
C ILE A 117 2.76 4.58 -9.35
N ASP A 118 3.65 5.02 -10.24
CA ASP A 118 3.71 4.58 -11.63
C ASP A 118 4.14 3.10 -11.76
N ARG A 119 4.83 2.56 -10.75
CA ARG A 119 5.21 1.14 -10.67
C ARG A 119 4.20 0.29 -9.93
N VAL A 120 3.26 0.88 -9.18
CA VAL A 120 2.25 0.15 -8.40
C VAL A 120 1.00 -0.06 -9.25
N ASP A 121 0.69 -1.30 -9.62
CA ASP A 121 -0.50 -1.63 -10.40
C ASP A 121 -1.76 -1.78 -9.54
N MET A 122 -1.58 -2.20 -8.29
CA MET A 122 -2.69 -2.52 -7.40
C MET A 122 -2.33 -2.23 -5.94
N ILE A 123 -3.29 -1.67 -5.20
CA ILE A 123 -3.20 -1.46 -3.76
C ILE A 123 -4.45 -2.02 -3.09
N GLY A 124 -4.28 -2.63 -1.92
CA GLY A 124 -5.39 -2.99 -1.06
C GLY A 124 -4.92 -3.31 0.36
N GLY A 125 -5.84 -3.63 1.26
CA GLY A 125 -5.50 -4.03 2.63
C GLY A 125 -6.44 -3.47 3.68
N TYR A 126 -5.93 -3.33 4.91
CA TYR A 126 -6.71 -2.79 6.02
C TYR A 126 -7.03 -1.30 5.84
N PRO A 127 -8.22 -0.82 6.24
CA PRO A 127 -8.57 0.60 6.23
C PRO A 127 -7.50 1.44 6.91
N SER A 128 -6.93 2.39 6.16
CA SER A 128 -5.80 3.21 6.58
C SER A 128 -5.87 4.60 5.96
N THR A 129 -5.28 5.59 6.62
CA THR A 129 -5.16 6.97 6.10
C THR A 129 -4.40 7.04 4.79
N VAL A 130 -3.56 6.03 4.51
CA VAL A 130 -2.90 5.82 3.23
C VAL A 130 -3.88 5.93 2.05
N PHE A 131 -5.08 5.36 2.16
CA PHE A 131 -6.05 5.39 1.07
C PHE A 131 -6.62 6.78 0.77
N LEU A 132 -6.37 7.77 1.63
CA LEU A 132 -6.70 9.18 1.35
C LEU A 132 -5.73 9.83 0.37
N THR A 133 -4.56 9.23 0.16
CA THR A 133 -3.44 9.85 -0.56
C THR A 133 -2.97 9.04 -1.75
N VAL A 134 -3.62 7.92 -2.06
CA VAL A 134 -3.35 7.11 -3.25
C VAL A 134 -4.47 7.28 -4.29
N PRO A 135 -4.18 7.13 -5.59
CA PRO A 135 -5.21 7.10 -6.62
C PRO A 135 -6.22 5.98 -6.37
N LEU A 136 -7.51 6.32 -6.27
CA LEU A 136 -8.58 5.36 -6.00
C LEU A 136 -8.71 4.29 -7.08
N ASP A 137 -8.36 4.62 -8.32
CA ASP A 137 -8.34 3.71 -9.46
C ASP A 137 -7.25 2.64 -9.36
N LYS A 138 -6.33 2.71 -8.39
CA LYS A 138 -5.38 1.61 -8.07
C LYS A 138 -5.84 0.77 -6.89
N VAL A 139 -6.84 1.22 -6.12
CA VAL A 139 -7.39 0.45 -5.00
C VAL A 139 -8.30 -0.64 -5.56
N ARG A 140 -8.06 -1.91 -5.19
CA ARG A 140 -8.83 -3.05 -5.70
C ARG A 140 -9.50 -3.91 -4.63
N PHE A 141 -9.00 -3.87 -3.40
CA PHE A 141 -9.63 -4.59 -2.30
C PHE A 141 -9.41 -3.87 -0.96
N ILE A 142 -10.37 -4.01 -0.06
CA ILE A 142 -10.28 -3.52 1.31
C ILE A 142 -10.72 -4.63 2.27
N PHE A 143 -9.93 -4.85 3.33
CA PHE A 143 -10.25 -5.78 4.41
C PHE A 143 -11.27 -5.15 5.37
N ALA A 144 -12.51 -5.05 4.90
CA ALA A 144 -13.66 -4.54 5.61
C ALA A 144 -14.95 -5.12 5.01
N ALA A 145 -16.03 -5.15 5.79
CA ALA A 145 -17.31 -5.71 5.32
C ALA A 145 -17.95 -4.87 4.19
N ASN A 146 -17.78 -3.54 4.25
CA ASN A 146 -18.29 -2.57 3.28
C ASN A 146 -17.79 -1.16 3.64
N ALA A 147 -18.09 -0.16 2.79
CA ALA A 147 -17.73 1.24 3.04
C ALA A 147 -18.25 1.76 4.38
N GLU A 148 -19.50 1.46 4.76
CA GLU A 148 -20.13 1.97 5.98
C GLU A 148 -19.45 1.48 7.26
N SER A 149 -18.78 0.32 7.21
CA SER A 149 -18.03 -0.23 8.34
C SER A 149 -16.72 0.51 8.64
N MET A 150 -16.23 1.37 7.73
CA MET A 150 -15.00 2.13 7.92
C MET A 150 -15.21 3.44 8.68
N ALA A 151 -14.13 3.96 9.28
CA ALA A 151 -14.13 5.29 9.88
C ALA A 151 -14.21 6.40 8.80
N ARG A 152 -14.74 7.56 9.18
CA ARG A 152 -14.62 8.77 8.35
C ARG A 152 -13.16 9.23 8.26
N PRO A 153 -12.70 9.71 7.08
CA PRO A 153 -13.48 9.94 5.87
C PRO A 153 -13.50 8.76 4.89
N LEU A 154 -12.87 7.62 5.20
CA LEU A 154 -12.77 6.46 4.28
C LEU A 154 -14.13 5.92 3.87
N ASN A 155 -15.09 5.84 4.79
CA ASN A 155 -16.45 5.40 4.45
C ASN A 155 -17.14 6.29 3.41
N ILE A 156 -16.85 7.60 3.39
CA ILE A 156 -17.41 8.53 2.40
C ILE A 156 -16.64 8.40 1.09
N LEU A 157 -15.31 8.28 1.18
CA LEU A 157 -14.42 8.16 0.02
C LEU A 157 -14.75 6.93 -0.83
N PHE A 158 -15.03 5.80 -0.18
CA PHE A 158 -15.33 4.52 -0.84
C PHE A 158 -16.82 4.21 -0.92
N ARG A 159 -17.71 5.13 -0.53
CA ARG A 159 -19.17 4.88 -0.51
C ARG A 159 -19.70 4.39 -1.85
N ASP A 160 -19.22 5.02 -2.92
CA ASP A 160 -19.70 4.82 -4.28
C ASP A 160 -18.68 4.02 -5.13
N ALA A 161 -17.71 3.37 -4.48
CA ALA A 161 -16.68 2.57 -5.16
C ALA A 161 -17.26 1.25 -5.69
N THR A 162 -17.22 1.06 -7.02
CA THR A 162 -17.73 -0.14 -7.69
C THR A 162 -16.67 -1.20 -7.95
N ASP A 163 -15.40 -0.78 -8.02
CA ASP A 163 -14.29 -1.62 -8.48
C ASP A 163 -13.41 -2.10 -7.31
N VAL A 164 -13.94 -2.02 -6.08
CA VAL A 164 -13.28 -2.45 -4.84
C VAL A 164 -13.96 -3.70 -4.30
N GLU A 165 -13.18 -4.78 -4.17
CA GLU A 165 -13.60 -6.00 -3.48
C GLU A 165 -13.56 -5.79 -1.96
N TRP A 166 -14.68 -6.06 -1.29
CA TRP A 166 -14.77 -6.06 0.18
C TRP A 166 -14.48 -7.45 0.70
N MET A 167 -13.42 -7.60 1.50
CA MET A 167 -12.98 -8.87 2.04
C MET A 167 -13.18 -8.92 3.55
N GLN A 168 -13.82 -9.99 4.03
CA GLN A 168 -14.11 -10.30 5.44
C GLN A 168 -13.59 -11.69 5.81
#